data_AF-A0A2T6ZVJ7-F1
#
_entry.id   AF-A0A2T6ZVJ7-F1
#
_cell.length_a   1.000
_cell.length_b   1.000
_cell.length_c   1.000
_cell.angle_alpha   90.00
_cell.angle_beta   90.00
_cell.angle_gamma   90.00
#
_symmetry.space_group_name_H-M   'P 1'
#
loop_
_entity.id
_entity.type
_entity.pdbx_description
1 polymer ?
#
loop_
_entity_poly.entity_id
_entity_poly.type
_entity_poly.pdbx_seq_one_letter_code
_entity_poly.pdbx_strand_id
1 'polypeptide(L)' 'MPESFDAFDLAINPEDGYRIVCFTPDLDEYGISGRFLDPRFIDHPQRAIEELLK' A
#
# COMPACT_ATOMS: atom_id res chain seq x y z
N MET A 1 -9.56 25.50 7.75
CA MET A 1 -9.61 24.77 6.47
C MET A 1 -9.35 23.32 6.80
N PRO A 2 -10.19 22.34 6.42
CA PRO A 2 -9.77 20.95 6.55
C PRO A 2 -8.52 20.78 5.66
N GLU A 3 -7.50 20.08 6.17
CA GLU A 3 -6.34 19.71 5.34
C GLU A 3 -6.86 18.89 4.16
N SER A 4 -6.75 19.46 2.97
CA SER A 4 -7.04 18.73 1.74
C SER A 4 -5.99 17.64 1.59
N PHE A 5 -6.44 16.44 1.28
CA PHE A 5 -5.55 15.37 0.87
C PHE A 5 -4.64 15.86 -0.28
N ASP A 6 -3.32 15.90 -0.05
CA ASP A 6 -2.38 16.56 -0.94
C ASP A 6 -1.95 15.68 -2.13
N ALA A 7 -1.73 14.38 -1.92
CA ALA A 7 -1.40 13.43 -2.98
C ALA A 7 -1.46 11.96 -2.51
N PHE A 8 -1.63 11.04 -3.46
CA PHE A 8 -1.39 9.61 -3.28
C PHE A 8 -0.43 9.11 -4.36
N ASP A 9 0.71 8.54 -3.95
CA ASP A 9 1.71 8.03 -4.89
C ASP A 9 1.58 6.54 -5.16
N LEU A 10 1.10 5.76 -4.18
CA LEU A 10 0.91 4.32 -4.30
C LEU A 10 -0.24 3.80 -3.43
N ALA A 11 -0.71 2.59 -3.75
CA ALA A 11 -1.65 1.81 -2.96
C ALA A 11 -1.15 0.36 -2.78
N ILE A 12 -1.50 -0.25 -1.66
CA ILE A 12 -1.31 -1.68 -1.39
C ILE A 12 -2.70 -2.27 -1.15
N ASN A 13 -3.17 -3.13 -2.05
CA ASN A 13 -4.54 -3.64 -2.01
C ASN A 13 -4.61 -5.01 -1.31
N PRO A 14 -5.19 -5.14 -0.10
CA PRO A 14 -5.35 -6.43 0.57
C PRO A 14 -6.23 -7.42 -0.21
N GLU A 15 -7.20 -6.93 -0.99
CA GLU A 15 -8.12 -7.77 -1.77
C GLU A 15 -7.44 -8.42 -2.99
N ASP A 16 -6.35 -7.83 -3.48
CA ASP A 16 -5.54 -8.35 -4.59
C ASP A 16 -4.21 -8.94 -4.08
N GLY A 17 -4.25 -9.63 -2.94
CA GLY A 17 -3.08 -10.30 -2.37
C GLY A 17 -1.96 -9.35 -1.93
N TYR A 18 -2.29 -8.12 -1.53
CA TYR A 18 -1.34 -7.04 -1.20
C TYR A 18 -0.49 -6.59 -2.39
N ARG A 19 -1.08 -6.54 -3.58
CA ARG A 19 -0.44 -5.96 -4.75
C ARG A 19 -0.16 -4.47 -4.55
N ILE A 20 1.05 -4.06 -4.92
CA ILE A 20 1.53 -2.68 -4.93
C ILE A 20 1.17 -2.05 -6.28
N VAL A 21 0.49 -0.92 -6.26
CA VAL A 21 0.16 -0.11 -7.45
C VAL A 21 0.72 1.28 -7.24
N CYS A 22 1.60 1.73 -8.14
CA CYS A 22 2.10 3.10 -8.14
C CYS A 22 1.33 3.93 -9.17
N PHE A 23 1.05 5.19 -8.83
CA PHE A 23 0.26 6.11 -9.66
C PHE A 23 1.09 7.28 -10.18
N THR A 24 2.32 7.44 -9.68
CA THR A 24 3.24 8.51 -10.07
C THR A 24 4.46 7.97 -10.83
N PRO A 25 4.87 8.62 -11.96
CA PRO A 25 6.02 8.19 -12.75
C PRO A 25 7.34 8.13 -11.98
N ASP A 26 7.50 9.00 -10.96
CA ASP A 26 8.71 9.06 -10.14
C ASP A 26 8.94 7.76 -9.35
N LEU A 27 7.92 6.92 -9.18
CA LEU A 27 8.05 5.62 -8.53
C LEU A 27 8.48 4.47 -9.47
N ASP A 28 8.50 4.70 -10.79
CA ASP A 28 8.86 3.67 -11.77
C ASP A 28 10.31 3.19 -11.59
N GLU A 29 11.20 4.07 -11.14
CA GLU A 29 12.62 3.76 -10.89
C GLU A 29 12.83 2.65 -9.85
N TYR A 30 11.90 2.51 -8.90
CA TYR A 30 11.95 1.46 -7.89
C TYR A 30 11.50 0.09 -8.43
N GLY A 31 10.77 0.07 -9.55
CA GLY A 31 10.28 -1.15 -10.17
C GLY A 31 9.39 -2.00 -9.23
N ILE A 32 8.68 -1.35 -8.31
CA ILE A 32 7.83 -2.00 -7.30
C ILE A 32 6.37 -2.12 -7.73
N SER A 33 5.92 -1.31 -8.69
CA SER A 33 4.55 -1.39 -9.22
C SER A 33 4.29 -2.78 -9.82
N GLY A 34 3.15 -3.36 -9.46
CA GLY A 34 2.76 -4.71 -9.86
C GLY A 34 3.35 -5.84 -9.03
N ARG A 35 4.26 -5.57 -8.08
CA ARG A 35 4.75 -6.58 -7.13
C ARG A 35 3.75 -6.81 -6.00
N PHE A 36 3.97 -7.88 -5.24
CA PHE A 36 3.19 -8.20 -4.06
C PHE A 36 4.01 -7.94 -2.80
N LEU A 37 3.35 -7.48 -1.74
CA LEU A 37 3.97 -7.33 -0.43
C LEU A 37 4.49 -8.70 0.06
N ASP A 38 5.65 -8.69 0.70
CA ASP A 38 6.23 -9.91 1.25
C ASP A 38 5.29 -10.51 2.33
N PRO A 39 4.96 -11.81 2.28
CA PRO A 39 4.10 -12.47 3.24
C PRO A 39 4.53 -12.29 4.70
N ARG A 40 5.82 -12.06 4.97
CA ARG A 40 6.33 -11.79 6.33
C ARG A 40 5.68 -10.57 6.99
N PHE A 41 5.24 -9.58 6.20
CA PHE A 41 4.51 -8.42 6.72
C PHE A 41 3.02 -8.71 6.93
N ILE A 42 2.45 -9.61 6.13
CA ILE A 42 1.06 -10.06 6.23
C ILE A 42 0.88 -10.92 7.50
N ASP A 43 1.83 -11.82 7.73
CA ASP A 43 1.85 -12.77 8.86
C ASP A 43 2.42 -12.16 10.15
N HIS A 44 2.81 -10.88 10.12
CA HIS A 44 3.44 -10.25 11.26
C HIS A 44 2.45 -10.17 12.44
N PRO A 45 2.80 -10.66 13.65
CA PRO A 45 1.87 -10.76 14.77
C PRO A 45 1.38 -9.40 15.30
N GLN A 46 2.08 -8.32 14.97
CA GLN A 46 1.70 -6.94 15.31
C GLN A 46 0.95 -6.22 14.18
N ARG A 47 0.61 -6.92 13.09
CA ARG A 47 -0.18 -6.31 12.02
C ARG A 47 -1.52 -5.86 12.58
N ALA A 48 -1.85 -4.58 12.38
CA ALA A 48 -3.18 -4.07 12.73
C ALA A 48 -4.22 -4.85 11.94
N ILE A 49 -5.09 -5.56 12.66
CA ILE A 49 -6.19 -6.32 12.08
C ILE A 49 -7.18 -5.29 11.52
N GLU A 50 -7.75 -5.55 10.35
CA GLU A 50 -8.58 -4.61 9.57
C GLU A 50 -9.73 -3.94 10.36
N GLU A 51 -10.13 -4.51 11.50
CA GLU A 51 -11.08 -3.90 12.42
C GLU A 51 -10.63 -2.54 13.01
N LEU A 52 -9.33 -2.24 13.01
CA LEU A 52 -8.77 -0.96 13.47
C LEU A 52 -8.73 0.13 12.39
N LEU A 53 -9.01 -0.20 11.13
CA LEU A 53 -8.94 0.73 9.99
C LEU A 53 -10.32 1.24 9.54
N LYS A 54 -11.37 0.93 10.30
CA LYS A 54 -12.77 1.35 10.03
C LYS A 54 -13.10 2.69 10.66
#